data_AF-A0A8W8J7H1-F1
#
_entry.id   AF-A0A8W8J7H1-F1
#
_cell.length_a   1.000
_cell.length_b   1.000
_cell.length_c   1.000
_cell.angle_alpha   90.00
_cell.angle_beta   90.00
_cell.angle_gamma   90.00
#
_symmetry.space_group_name_H-M   'P 1'
#
loop_
_entity.id
_entity.type
_entity.pdbx_description
1 polymer ?
#
loop_
_entity_poly.entity_id
_entity_poly.type
_entity_poly.pdbx_seq_one_letter_code
_entity_poly.pdbx_strand_id
1 'polypeptide(L)'
;MGAGCSSDHGGYRSNIIGSGVPNLKIAIVGDTEVGKTCIMLRYLKNQFSPMYIPTKKAVIESAVKKINVPGHTVASLTIWDIPGREDMDLHKTYFRDLDAAIVVVDLTEMNSIEMAPVWKQTILNNTFVTCPVKEASHGGQVKTMTMEEHPVDKETFPVLLVGNKFDVIEQKVQAERLKKYAQESQETEGEEKRVWSLGGPLTEEEKPECIKLLEKQAEDHNFHASVMVSARDGDGSVREAMQNLVRHVLENKYSMKKYRNKGDSKKHKEKRKKEIEGLDKTGIKSFDTEFISANTSVKKITTLREFYNKSLTKFKEGCQLAQIVEKEENSLEDCVAALKKNIGEGAKLKVKKDEDFCKLKVSSKDEDFKPAKKIRILLNIFHTEYASVCKSIQKDCPLMDKKLQQQDEAIETMCKECWEEVATVEQGQPRSEEEIKRITDIIETNRAKMQHACLEARAAVSVVEDAMKKIKTAFLW
;
A
#
# COMPACT_ATOMS: atom_id res chain seq x y z
N MET A 1 12.86 -53.29 33.03
CA MET A 1 12.30 -53.34 31.66
C MET A 1 10.93 -52.68 31.69
N GLY A 2 10.72 -51.68 30.83
CA GLY A 2 9.40 -51.18 30.44
C GLY A 2 8.72 -50.15 31.36
N ALA A 3 9.17 -48.89 31.34
CA ALA A 3 8.33 -47.75 31.72
C ALA A 3 7.92 -47.01 30.44
N GLY A 4 6.67 -47.20 30.01
CA GLY A 4 6.08 -46.54 28.85
C GLY A 4 5.77 -45.08 29.17
N CYS A 5 6.29 -44.19 28.33
CA CYS A 5 6.02 -42.76 28.41
C CYS A 5 4.94 -42.43 27.36
N SER A 6 3.71 -42.26 27.83
CA SER A 6 2.56 -41.78 27.05
C SER A 6 2.66 -40.26 26.93
N SER A 7 2.83 -39.74 25.72
CA SER A 7 2.78 -38.30 25.46
C SER A 7 1.34 -37.86 25.20
N ASP A 8 0.74 -37.22 26.22
CA ASP A 8 -0.54 -36.53 26.14
C ASP A 8 -0.48 -35.35 25.16
N HIS A 9 -1.26 -35.43 24.08
CA HIS A 9 -1.66 -34.28 23.26
C HIS A 9 -3.07 -33.85 23.68
N GLY A 10 -3.15 -32.99 24.69
CA GLY A 10 -4.34 -32.19 24.99
C GLY A 10 -4.15 -30.74 24.50
N GLY A 11 -5.12 -30.04 23.94
CA GLY A 11 -6.51 -30.36 23.66
C GLY A 11 -7.14 -29.19 22.92
N TYR A 12 -8.11 -29.51 22.08
CA TYR A 12 -9.08 -28.56 21.54
C TYR A 12 -9.74 -27.78 22.68
N ARG A 13 -9.61 -26.45 22.69
CA ARG A 13 -10.50 -25.57 23.47
C ARG A 13 -11.28 -24.67 22.53
N SER A 14 -12.58 -24.93 22.54
CA SER A 14 -13.66 -24.15 21.95
C SER A 14 -13.92 -22.84 22.72
N ASN A 15 -14.27 -21.80 21.94
CA ASN A 15 -14.99 -20.56 22.25
C ASN A 15 -15.29 -20.19 23.73
N ILE A 16 -14.65 -19.13 24.22
CA ILE A 16 -15.18 -18.17 25.23
C ILE A 16 -14.69 -16.75 24.87
N ILE A 17 -15.56 -15.76 25.11
CA ILE A 17 -15.57 -14.35 24.71
C ILE A 17 -14.32 -13.56 25.14
N GLY A 18 -13.73 -12.72 24.27
CA GLY A 18 -12.65 -11.78 24.60
C GLY A 18 -11.81 -11.38 23.37
N SER A 19 -11.09 -10.27 23.42
CA SER A 19 -10.19 -9.74 22.37
C SER A 19 -9.09 -10.74 21.96
N GLY A 20 -9.43 -11.72 21.11
CA GLY A 20 -8.51 -12.72 20.57
C GLY A 20 -7.87 -12.27 19.26
N VAL A 21 -6.62 -12.69 19.04
CA VAL A 21 -5.92 -12.50 17.76
C VAL A 21 -6.64 -13.34 16.69
N PRO A 22 -7.19 -12.74 15.61
CA PRO A 22 -7.84 -13.49 14.55
C PRO A 22 -6.86 -14.48 13.90
N ASN A 23 -7.28 -15.73 13.71
CA ASN A 23 -6.51 -16.72 12.98
C ASN A 23 -7.05 -16.84 11.56
N LEU A 24 -6.16 -16.76 10.57
CA LEU A 24 -6.49 -16.91 9.16
C LEU A 24 -5.72 -18.06 8.52
N LYS A 25 -6.41 -18.87 7.72
CA LYS A 25 -5.82 -19.95 6.90
C LYS A 25 -5.75 -19.52 5.44
N ILE A 26 -4.56 -19.53 4.87
CA ILE A 26 -4.31 -19.14 3.47
C ILE A 26 -3.58 -20.27 2.76
N ALA A 27 -4.08 -20.68 1.60
CA ALA A 27 -3.38 -21.64 0.75
C ALA A 27 -2.59 -20.93 -0.36
N ILE A 28 -1.41 -21.44 -0.68
CA ILE A 28 -0.61 -21.03 -1.84
C ILE A 28 -0.59 -22.21 -2.81
N VAL A 29 -1.03 -21.96 -4.05
CA VAL A 29 -1.10 -22.94 -5.13
C VAL A 29 -0.48 -22.40 -6.41
N GLY A 30 -0.22 -23.26 -7.38
CA GLY A 30 0.47 -22.92 -8.62
C GLY A 30 1.39 -24.06 -9.06
N ASP A 31 1.94 -23.96 -10.27
CA ASP A 31 2.77 -25.01 -10.86
C ASP A 31 4.10 -25.23 -10.10
N THR A 32 4.82 -26.30 -10.43
CA THR A 32 6.15 -26.55 -9.88
C THR A 32 7.08 -25.38 -10.26
N GLU A 33 8.08 -25.09 -9.42
CA GLU A 33 9.12 -24.06 -9.70
C GLU A 33 8.69 -22.58 -9.87
N VAL A 34 7.39 -22.25 -9.76
CA VAL A 34 6.90 -20.85 -9.78
C VAL A 34 7.33 -20.02 -8.54
N GLY A 35 7.81 -20.69 -7.47
CA GLY A 35 8.37 -20.04 -6.29
C GLY A 35 7.42 -19.86 -5.10
N LYS A 36 6.40 -20.72 -4.95
CA LYS A 36 5.44 -20.75 -3.83
C LYS A 36 6.12 -20.77 -2.45
N THR A 37 7.02 -21.74 -2.25
CA THR A 37 7.81 -21.88 -1.03
C THR A 37 8.68 -20.65 -0.76
N CYS A 38 9.27 -20.05 -1.80
CA CYS A 38 10.08 -18.83 -1.67
C CYS A 38 9.23 -17.63 -1.22
N ILE A 39 8.00 -17.49 -1.73
CA ILE A 39 7.05 -16.45 -1.29
C ILE A 39 6.67 -16.65 0.18
N MET A 40 6.34 -17.89 0.58
CA MET A 40 6.02 -18.23 1.97
C MET A 40 7.19 -17.87 2.90
N LEU A 41 8.42 -18.34 2.58
CA LEU A 41 9.61 -18.07 3.38
C LEU A 41 9.96 -16.58 3.42
N ARG A 42 9.81 -15.87 2.30
CA ARG A 42 10.02 -14.41 2.22
C ARG A 42 9.06 -13.68 3.15
N TYR A 43 7.80 -14.06 3.16
CA TYR A 43 6.81 -13.42 4.01
C TYR A 43 6.99 -13.75 5.51
N LEU A 44 7.23 -15.03 5.81
CA LEU A 44 7.28 -15.52 7.20
C LEU A 44 8.60 -15.21 7.88
N LYS A 45 9.72 -15.44 7.20
CA LYS A 45 11.09 -15.39 7.76
C LYS A 45 11.95 -14.27 7.17
N ASN A 46 11.45 -13.52 6.16
CA ASN A 46 12.24 -12.56 5.38
C ASN A 46 13.52 -13.18 4.78
N GLN A 47 13.41 -14.45 4.36
CA GLN A 47 14.51 -15.22 3.80
C GLN A 47 14.19 -15.63 2.36
N PHE A 48 15.23 -15.86 1.57
CA PHE A 48 15.13 -16.45 0.23
C PHE A 48 16.18 -17.54 0.10
N SER A 49 15.75 -18.71 -0.39
CA SER A 49 16.63 -19.81 -0.73
C SER A 49 16.66 -19.97 -2.25
N PRO A 50 17.83 -19.85 -2.90
CA PRO A 50 17.95 -20.13 -4.32
C PRO A 50 17.95 -21.64 -4.63
N MET A 51 18.15 -22.50 -3.62
CA MET A 51 18.16 -23.94 -3.80
C MET A 51 16.74 -24.47 -3.98
N TYR A 52 16.48 -25.10 -5.12
CA TYR A 52 15.21 -25.78 -5.37
C TYR A 52 15.18 -27.14 -4.66
N ILE A 53 14.18 -27.29 -3.79
CA ILE A 53 13.82 -28.57 -3.17
C ILE A 53 12.33 -28.77 -3.45
N PRO A 54 11.95 -29.78 -4.27
CA PRO A 54 10.54 -30.01 -4.58
C PRO A 54 9.70 -30.24 -3.33
N THR A 55 8.57 -29.55 -3.25
CA THR A 55 7.61 -29.68 -2.15
C THR A 55 6.79 -30.96 -2.33
N LYS A 56 7.30 -32.09 -1.85
CA LYS A 56 6.63 -33.40 -1.98
C LYS A 56 5.37 -33.57 -1.11
N LYS A 57 5.23 -32.77 -0.05
CA LYS A 57 4.10 -32.76 0.88
C LYS A 57 3.75 -31.32 1.22
N ALA A 58 2.47 -31.06 1.50
CA ALA A 58 2.04 -29.72 1.91
C ALA A 58 2.80 -29.28 3.16
N VAL A 59 3.39 -28.08 3.10
CA VAL A 59 4.10 -27.47 4.23
C VAL A 59 3.17 -26.47 4.89
N ILE A 60 3.01 -26.59 6.20
CA ILE A 60 2.16 -25.71 6.99
C ILE A 60 3.06 -24.91 7.92
N GLU A 61 3.06 -23.59 7.75
CA GLU A 61 3.74 -22.69 8.67
C GLU A 61 2.75 -21.67 9.26
N SER A 62 2.73 -21.56 10.58
CA SER A 62 1.94 -20.57 11.30
C SER A 62 2.83 -19.48 11.87
N ALA A 63 2.43 -18.22 11.70
CA ALA A 63 3.10 -17.09 12.31
C ALA A 63 2.10 -16.02 12.74
N VAL A 64 2.40 -15.39 13.88
CA VAL A 64 1.69 -14.21 14.34
C VAL A 64 2.31 -12.98 13.68
N LYS A 65 1.53 -12.27 12.85
CA LYS A 65 1.96 -11.08 12.13
C LYS A 65 1.22 -9.85 12.63
N LYS A 66 1.94 -8.74 12.77
CA LYS A 66 1.33 -7.43 13.02
C LYS A 66 0.69 -6.94 11.73
N ILE A 67 -0.61 -6.70 11.77
CA ILE A 67 -1.39 -6.23 10.62
C ILE A 67 -2.21 -5.06 11.11
N ASN A 68 -2.04 -3.92 10.45
CA ASN A 68 -2.71 -2.69 10.85
C ASN A 68 -4.09 -2.62 10.18
N VAL A 69 -5.12 -3.16 10.84
CA VAL A 69 -6.52 -3.15 10.40
C VAL A 69 -7.39 -2.55 11.52
N PRO A 70 -8.45 -1.78 11.22
CA PRO A 70 -9.31 -1.21 12.26
C PRO A 70 -9.89 -2.26 13.21
N GLY A 71 -9.48 -2.24 14.48
CA GLY A 71 -9.96 -3.15 15.53
C GLY A 71 -9.07 -4.38 15.81
N HIS A 72 -8.04 -4.64 14.99
CA HIS A 72 -7.06 -5.71 15.23
C HIS A 72 -5.65 -5.24 14.84
N THR A 73 -4.71 -5.27 15.79
CA THR A 73 -3.30 -4.90 15.55
C THR A 73 -2.45 -6.10 15.11
N VAL A 74 -2.96 -7.31 15.32
CA VAL A 74 -2.24 -8.57 15.14
C VAL A 74 -3.21 -9.60 14.58
N ALA A 75 -2.73 -10.44 13.66
CA ALA A 75 -3.43 -11.65 13.20
C ALA A 75 -2.46 -12.84 13.22
N SER A 76 -2.97 -14.01 13.55
CA SER A 76 -2.29 -15.28 13.35
C SER A 76 -2.57 -15.73 11.91
N LEU A 77 -1.53 -16.07 11.17
CA LEU A 77 -1.64 -16.57 9.81
C LEU A 77 -1.12 -17.99 9.79
N THR A 78 -1.87 -18.89 9.17
CA THR A 78 -1.45 -20.25 8.86
C THR A 78 -1.41 -20.36 7.35
N ILE A 79 -0.20 -20.47 6.80
CA ILE A 79 0.03 -20.57 5.36
C ILE A 79 0.27 -22.03 5.01
N TRP A 80 -0.46 -22.51 4.02
CA TRP A 80 -0.34 -23.83 3.44
C TRP A 80 0.35 -23.71 2.08
N ASP A 81 1.60 -24.14 2.00
CA ASP A 81 2.32 -24.28 0.74
C ASP A 81 2.02 -25.66 0.15
N ILE A 82 1.20 -25.69 -0.90
CA ILE A 82 0.69 -26.93 -1.50
C ILE A 82 1.66 -27.36 -2.64
N PRO A 83 1.96 -28.66 -2.80
CA PRO A 83 2.73 -29.17 -3.94
C PRO A 83 2.21 -28.68 -5.30
N GLY A 84 3.12 -28.55 -6.27
CA GLY A 84 2.74 -28.17 -7.64
C GLY A 84 1.95 -29.26 -8.35
N ARG A 85 1.43 -28.93 -9.54
CA ARG A 85 0.52 -29.78 -10.33
C ARG A 85 1.01 -31.23 -10.53
N GLU A 86 2.31 -31.42 -10.73
CA GLU A 86 2.92 -32.72 -11.02
C GLU A 86 2.90 -33.69 -9.83
N ASP A 87 2.86 -33.16 -8.61
CA ASP A 87 2.91 -33.90 -7.35
C ASP A 87 1.61 -33.76 -6.53
N MET A 88 0.53 -33.25 -7.14
CA MET A 88 -0.70 -32.92 -6.43
C MET A 88 -1.66 -34.09 -6.32
N ASP A 89 -1.54 -34.87 -5.25
CA ASP A 89 -2.71 -35.57 -4.72
C ASP A 89 -3.62 -34.51 -4.08
N LEU A 90 -4.76 -34.23 -4.74
CA LEU A 90 -5.81 -33.28 -4.33
C LEU A 90 -6.48 -33.71 -3.02
N HIS A 91 -5.71 -33.77 -1.93
CA HIS A 91 -6.24 -34.10 -0.63
C HIS A 91 -7.18 -32.97 -0.19
N LYS A 92 -8.47 -33.28 -0.12
CA LYS A 92 -9.53 -32.36 0.33
C LYS A 92 -9.22 -31.66 1.65
N THR A 93 -8.39 -32.28 2.49
CA THR A 93 -7.94 -31.71 3.77
C THR A 93 -7.12 -30.42 3.62
N TYR A 94 -6.42 -30.21 2.50
CA TYR A 94 -5.63 -28.99 2.26
C TYR A 94 -6.51 -27.76 2.03
N PHE A 95 -7.74 -27.95 1.59
CA PHE A 95 -8.68 -26.88 1.24
C PHE A 95 -9.79 -26.69 2.29
N ARG A 96 -9.69 -27.37 3.44
CA ARG A 96 -10.68 -27.28 4.53
C ARG A 96 -10.52 -25.98 5.30
N ASP A 97 -11.63 -25.26 5.48
CA ASP A 97 -11.74 -24.01 6.24
C ASP A 97 -10.72 -22.95 5.80
N LEU A 98 -10.41 -22.85 4.50
CA LEU A 98 -9.57 -21.77 4.00
C LEU A 98 -10.32 -20.44 4.07
N ASP A 99 -9.57 -19.38 4.34
CA ASP A 99 -10.10 -18.01 4.41
C ASP A 99 -9.75 -17.19 3.17
N ALA A 100 -8.69 -17.60 2.47
CA ALA A 100 -8.27 -17.07 1.19
C ALA A 100 -7.33 -18.07 0.49
N ALA A 101 -7.09 -17.84 -0.79
CA ALA A 101 -6.06 -18.53 -1.54
C ALA A 101 -5.22 -17.57 -2.39
N ILE A 102 -4.01 -18.01 -2.71
CA ILE A 102 -3.05 -17.31 -3.57
C ILE A 102 -2.68 -18.26 -4.69
N VAL A 103 -2.90 -17.82 -5.93
CA VAL A 103 -2.42 -18.51 -7.12
C VAL A 103 -1.12 -17.83 -7.55
N VAL A 104 -0.02 -18.57 -7.54
CA VAL A 104 1.30 -18.07 -7.93
C VAL A 104 1.63 -18.57 -9.32
N VAL A 105 2.09 -17.65 -10.18
CA VAL A 105 2.57 -17.92 -11.53
C VAL A 105 3.97 -17.35 -11.70
N ASP A 106 4.71 -17.90 -12.66
CA ASP A 106 6.02 -17.41 -13.05
C ASP A 106 5.87 -16.43 -14.22
N LEU A 107 6.25 -15.16 -14.02
CA LEU A 107 6.17 -14.16 -15.09
C LEU A 107 7.12 -14.43 -16.26
N THR A 108 8.11 -15.32 -16.08
CA THR A 108 9.02 -15.76 -17.14
C THR A 108 8.47 -16.90 -17.98
N GLU A 109 7.39 -17.57 -17.54
CA GLU A 109 6.76 -18.69 -18.22
C GLU A 109 5.26 -18.45 -18.46
N MET A 110 4.90 -18.13 -19.70
CA MET A 110 3.52 -17.80 -20.10
C MET A 110 2.52 -18.93 -19.81
N ASN A 111 2.93 -20.18 -19.98
CA ASN A 111 2.09 -21.35 -19.72
C ASN A 111 1.61 -21.40 -18.26
N SER A 112 2.45 -20.96 -17.31
CA SER A 112 2.07 -20.89 -15.89
C SER A 112 0.96 -19.86 -15.64
N ILE A 113 0.96 -18.75 -16.41
CA ILE A 113 -0.05 -17.69 -16.35
C ILE A 113 -1.39 -18.19 -16.91
N GLU A 114 -1.33 -18.90 -18.04
CA GLU A 114 -2.51 -19.52 -18.67
C GLU A 114 -3.18 -20.58 -17.78
N MET A 115 -2.40 -21.23 -16.92
CA MET A 115 -2.91 -22.22 -15.96
C MET A 115 -3.57 -21.60 -14.71
N ALA A 116 -3.42 -20.29 -14.46
CA ALA A 116 -3.96 -19.63 -13.26
C ALA A 116 -5.47 -19.83 -13.05
N PRO A 117 -6.34 -19.74 -14.09
CA PRO A 117 -7.78 -19.95 -13.92
C PRO A 117 -8.13 -21.37 -13.51
N VAL A 118 -7.41 -22.36 -14.02
CA VAL A 118 -7.59 -23.78 -13.67
C VAL A 118 -7.28 -23.99 -12.19
N TRP A 119 -6.20 -23.37 -11.70
CA TRP A 119 -5.87 -23.38 -10.28
C TRP A 119 -6.96 -22.73 -9.42
N LYS A 120 -7.49 -21.57 -9.83
CA LYS A 120 -8.60 -20.92 -9.14
C LYS A 120 -9.83 -21.83 -9.08
N GLN A 121 -10.24 -22.43 -10.20
CA GLN A 121 -11.38 -23.35 -10.24
C GLN A 121 -11.17 -24.56 -9.34
N THR A 122 -9.94 -25.10 -9.33
CA THR A 122 -9.57 -26.23 -8.46
C THR A 122 -9.72 -25.88 -6.99
N ILE A 123 -9.29 -24.70 -6.55
CA ILE A 123 -9.49 -24.22 -5.17
C ILE A 123 -10.98 -24.11 -4.86
N LEU A 124 -11.75 -23.41 -5.70
CA LEU A 124 -13.16 -23.15 -5.46
C LEU A 124 -14.02 -24.41 -5.42
N ASN A 125 -13.64 -25.45 -6.17
CA ASN A 125 -14.34 -26.74 -6.16
C ASN A 125 -13.98 -27.63 -4.97
N ASN A 126 -12.81 -27.42 -4.35
CA ASN A 126 -12.34 -28.24 -3.23
C ASN A 126 -12.45 -27.56 -1.86
N THR A 127 -12.74 -26.25 -1.82
CA THR A 127 -12.83 -25.50 -0.56
C THR A 127 -14.21 -25.64 0.07
N PHE A 128 -14.24 -25.97 1.35
CA PHE A 128 -15.48 -26.11 2.14
C PHE A 128 -15.27 -25.56 3.55
N VAL A 129 -16.36 -25.04 4.12
CA VAL A 129 -16.43 -24.49 5.47
C VAL A 129 -17.15 -25.50 6.36
N THR A 130 -16.54 -25.81 7.50
CA THR A 130 -17.16 -26.65 8.52
C THR A 130 -18.02 -25.81 9.47
N CYS A 131 -19.30 -26.16 9.59
CA CYS A 131 -20.23 -25.51 10.50
C CYS A 131 -20.69 -26.49 11.60
N PRO A 132 -20.67 -26.09 12.89
CA PRO A 132 -21.19 -26.93 13.96
C PRO A 132 -22.72 -26.92 13.93
N VAL A 133 -23.32 -28.08 13.70
CA VAL A 133 -24.77 -28.25 13.76
C VAL A 133 -25.17 -28.79 15.13
N LYS A 134 -26.19 -28.17 15.73
CA LYS A 134 -26.80 -28.65 16.97
C LYS A 134 -28.00 -29.51 16.59
N GLU A 135 -27.84 -30.82 16.65
CA GLU A 135 -28.97 -31.73 16.53
C GLU A 135 -29.85 -31.63 17.77
N ALA A 136 -31.13 -31.30 17.58
CA ALA A 136 -32.12 -31.29 18.65
C ALA A 136 -32.64 -32.72 18.86
N SER A 137 -32.25 -33.36 19.97
CA SER A 137 -32.90 -34.59 20.41
C SER A 137 -34.22 -34.26 21.10
N HIS A 138 -35.30 -34.95 20.71
CA HIS A 138 -36.53 -34.98 21.50
C HIS A 138 -36.23 -35.70 22.83
N GLY A 139 -36.08 -34.93 23.91
CA GLY A 139 -35.87 -35.48 25.25
C GLY A 139 -34.55 -35.07 25.92
N GLY A 140 -34.28 -33.76 26.02
CA GLY A 140 -33.54 -33.17 27.15
C GLY A 140 -32.04 -33.51 27.33
N GLN A 141 -31.41 -34.35 26.52
CA GLN A 141 -29.96 -34.54 26.53
C GLN A 141 -29.37 -34.38 25.13
N VAL A 142 -28.68 -33.26 24.92
CA VAL A 142 -27.83 -33.03 23.73
C VAL A 142 -26.47 -33.68 23.99
N LYS A 143 -26.17 -34.75 23.27
CA LYS A 143 -24.83 -35.35 23.18
C LYS A 143 -24.60 -35.81 21.75
N THR A 144 -24.15 -34.90 20.88
CA THR A 144 -23.17 -35.06 19.78
C THR A 144 -23.16 -33.74 18.99
N MET A 145 -21.97 -33.16 18.74
CA MET A 145 -21.79 -32.06 17.78
C MET A 145 -21.34 -32.69 16.46
N THR A 146 -22.22 -32.70 15.47
CA THR A 146 -21.87 -33.08 14.10
C THR A 146 -21.38 -31.83 13.35
N MET A 147 -20.33 -32.00 12.53
CA MET A 147 -19.78 -30.93 11.70
C MET A 147 -20.27 -31.15 10.28
N GLU A 148 -21.06 -30.22 9.76
CA GLU A 148 -21.49 -30.25 8.35
C GLU A 148 -20.49 -29.48 7.48
N GLU A 149 -20.17 -30.02 6.31
CA GLU A 149 -19.31 -29.39 5.31
C GLU A 149 -20.19 -28.65 4.29
N HIS A 150 -20.06 -27.33 4.20
CA HIS A 150 -20.74 -26.52 3.18
C HIS A 150 -19.71 -25.98 2.18
N PRO A 151 -20.02 -25.99 0.86
CA PRO A 151 -19.14 -25.39 -0.14
C PRO A 151 -19.02 -23.88 0.10
N VAL A 152 -17.85 -23.31 -0.18
CA VAL A 152 -17.69 -21.86 -0.16
C VAL A 152 -18.47 -21.20 -1.30
N ASP A 153 -18.94 -19.98 -1.04
CA ASP A 153 -19.45 -19.13 -2.10
C ASP A 153 -18.32 -18.74 -3.06
N LYS A 154 -18.48 -19.14 -4.32
CA LYS A 154 -17.47 -19.01 -5.36
C LYS A 154 -17.23 -17.56 -5.77
N GLU A 155 -18.20 -16.67 -5.55
CA GLU A 155 -18.10 -15.25 -5.91
C GLU A 155 -17.38 -14.44 -4.84
N THR A 156 -17.59 -14.78 -3.57
CA THR A 156 -17.05 -14.01 -2.43
C THR A 156 -15.75 -14.56 -1.86
N PHE A 157 -15.34 -15.77 -2.25
CA PHE A 157 -14.10 -16.37 -1.75
C PHE A 157 -12.86 -15.64 -2.32
N PRO A 158 -11.99 -15.05 -1.45
CA PRO A 158 -10.88 -14.22 -1.90
C PRO A 158 -9.74 -15.05 -2.48
N VAL A 159 -9.44 -14.81 -3.76
CA VAL A 159 -8.33 -15.42 -4.49
C VAL A 159 -7.45 -14.33 -5.11
N LEU A 160 -6.19 -14.27 -4.67
CA LEU A 160 -5.18 -13.34 -5.18
C LEU A 160 -4.33 -14.02 -6.27
N LEU A 161 -4.14 -13.34 -7.41
CA LEU A 161 -3.20 -13.78 -8.45
C LEU A 161 -1.86 -13.08 -8.26
N VAL A 162 -0.77 -13.85 -8.14
CA VAL A 162 0.57 -13.35 -7.87
C VAL A 162 1.53 -13.78 -8.99
N GLY A 163 2.02 -12.81 -9.75
CA GLY A 163 3.10 -13.01 -10.72
C GLY A 163 4.46 -12.87 -10.04
N ASN A 164 5.20 -13.97 -9.89
CA ASN A 164 6.52 -14.00 -9.25
C ASN A 164 7.65 -13.84 -10.30
N LYS A 165 8.89 -13.65 -9.81
CA LYS A 165 10.11 -13.44 -10.61
C LYS A 165 10.09 -12.12 -11.42
N PHE A 166 9.40 -11.09 -10.89
CA PHE A 166 9.35 -9.77 -11.52
C PHE A 166 10.73 -9.14 -11.69
N ASP A 167 11.70 -9.47 -10.82
CA ASP A 167 13.10 -9.03 -10.92
C ASP A 167 13.73 -9.39 -12.28
N VAL A 168 13.38 -10.55 -12.83
CA VAL A 168 13.88 -10.99 -14.15
C VAL A 168 13.23 -10.19 -15.26
N ILE A 169 11.94 -9.87 -15.14
CA ILE A 169 11.20 -9.08 -16.14
C ILE A 169 11.68 -7.63 -16.12
N GLU A 170 11.87 -7.06 -14.94
CA GLU A 170 12.38 -5.70 -14.79
C GLU A 170 13.77 -5.55 -15.45
N GLN A 171 14.66 -6.52 -15.25
CA GLN A 171 15.96 -6.53 -15.90
C GLN A 171 15.86 -6.62 -17.44
N LYS A 172 14.95 -7.45 -17.96
CA LYS A 172 14.70 -7.56 -19.42
C LYS A 172 14.21 -6.23 -20.00
N VAL A 173 13.21 -5.61 -19.37
CA VAL A 173 12.67 -4.30 -19.78
C VAL A 173 13.76 -3.23 -19.77
N GLN A 174 14.56 -3.17 -18.70
CA GLN A 174 15.67 -2.21 -18.61
C GLN A 174 16.72 -2.42 -19.71
N ALA A 175 17.04 -3.69 -20.02
CA ALA A 175 17.97 -4.02 -21.09
C ALA A 175 17.43 -3.61 -22.48
N GLU A 176 16.13 -3.79 -22.74
CA GLU A 176 15.49 -3.36 -23.99
C GLU A 176 15.46 -1.84 -24.15
N ARG A 177 15.14 -1.11 -23.06
CA ARG A 177 15.21 0.36 -23.05
C ARG A 177 16.62 0.86 -23.36
N LEU A 178 17.65 0.23 -22.80
CA LEU A 178 19.05 0.57 -23.06
C LEU A 178 19.46 0.27 -24.52
N LYS A 179 18.97 -0.82 -25.10
CA LYS A 179 19.22 -1.16 -26.51
C LYS A 179 18.59 -0.15 -27.47
N LYS A 180 17.33 0.24 -27.23
CA LYS A 180 16.65 1.29 -28.03
C LYS A 180 17.43 2.60 -27.97
N TYR A 181 17.84 3.01 -26.77
CA TYR A 181 18.65 4.22 -26.59
C TYR A 181 20.00 4.15 -27.33
N ALA A 182 20.69 3.01 -27.30
CA ALA A 182 21.96 2.84 -27.99
C ALA A 182 21.81 2.89 -29.53
N GLN A 183 20.70 2.37 -30.07
CA GLN A 183 20.39 2.45 -31.50
C GLN A 183 20.03 3.89 -31.93
N GLU A 184 19.18 4.58 -31.17
CA GLU A 184 18.79 5.97 -31.45
C GLU A 184 19.99 6.94 -31.35
N SER A 185 20.97 6.65 -30.50
CA SER A 185 22.18 7.46 -30.32
C SER A 185 23.20 7.30 -31.47
N GLN A 186 23.09 6.27 -32.31
CA GLN A 186 23.98 6.08 -33.48
C GLN A 186 23.47 6.78 -34.75
N GLU A 187 22.20 7.19 -34.79
CA GLU A 187 21.58 7.80 -35.98
C GLU A 187 21.47 9.33 -35.93
N THR A 188 21.87 9.98 -34.82
CA THR A 188 21.81 11.45 -34.69
C THR A 188 23.08 12.05 -34.07
N GLU A 189 24.04 12.43 -34.92
CA GLU A 189 25.03 13.47 -34.59
C GLU A 189 24.31 14.83 -34.63
N GLY A 190 23.56 15.16 -33.58
CA GLY A 190 22.81 16.40 -33.55
C GLY A 190 22.01 16.61 -32.27
N GLU A 191 22.57 17.44 -31.40
CA GLU A 191 21.93 18.22 -30.34
C GLU A 191 21.33 17.52 -29.09
N GLU A 192 21.77 18.07 -27.95
CA GLU A 192 21.17 17.94 -26.64
C GLU A 192 19.65 18.16 -26.65
N LYS A 193 18.84 17.09 -26.67
CA LYS A 193 17.49 17.04 -26.08
C LYS A 193 16.86 15.67 -26.30
N ARG A 194 17.01 14.76 -25.34
CA ARG A 194 16.04 13.71 -24.95
C ARG A 194 16.63 12.83 -23.84
N VAL A 195 16.81 13.41 -22.65
CA VAL A 195 16.95 12.62 -21.43
C VAL A 195 15.54 12.34 -20.92
N TRP A 196 14.89 11.31 -21.47
CA TRP A 196 13.70 10.72 -20.85
C TRP A 196 14.15 9.57 -19.95
N SER A 197 13.51 9.51 -18.79
CA SER A 197 13.89 8.78 -17.59
C SER A 197 13.94 7.25 -17.79
N LEU A 198 15.13 6.67 -17.62
CA LEU A 198 15.37 5.21 -17.49
C LEU A 198 14.68 4.55 -16.26
N GLY A 199 13.75 5.23 -15.58
CA GLY A 199 13.12 4.75 -14.34
C GLY A 199 11.71 5.30 -14.08
N GLY A 200 10.97 5.67 -15.13
CA GLY A 200 9.54 5.98 -15.03
C GLY A 200 8.68 4.71 -14.97
N PRO A 201 7.44 4.78 -14.44
CA PRO A 201 6.48 3.68 -14.52
C PRO A 201 6.31 3.26 -15.99
N LEU A 202 6.22 1.95 -16.22
CA LEU A 202 5.99 1.35 -17.54
C LEU A 202 4.74 1.98 -18.17
N THR A 203 4.86 2.52 -19.38
CA THR A 203 3.67 2.90 -20.15
C THR A 203 2.92 1.64 -20.61
N GLU A 204 1.63 1.74 -20.93
CA GLU A 204 0.83 0.61 -21.44
C GLU A 204 1.43 -0.04 -22.70
N GLU A 205 2.15 0.74 -23.50
CA GLU A 205 2.86 0.26 -24.69
C GLU A 205 4.15 -0.50 -24.33
N GLU A 206 4.82 -0.12 -23.23
CA GLU A 206 6.06 -0.75 -22.75
C GLU A 206 5.82 -1.97 -21.86
N LYS A 207 4.59 -2.18 -21.35
CA LYS A 207 4.25 -3.35 -20.52
C LYS A 207 4.51 -4.65 -21.30
N PRO A 208 5.37 -5.55 -20.78
CA PRO A 208 5.58 -6.88 -21.34
C PRO A 208 4.28 -7.67 -21.49
N GLU A 209 4.24 -8.56 -22.48
CA GLU A 209 3.07 -9.42 -22.75
C GLU A 209 2.66 -10.26 -21.54
N CYS A 210 3.61 -10.72 -20.72
CA CYS A 210 3.32 -11.50 -19.52
C CYS A 210 2.52 -10.70 -18.46
N ILE A 211 2.78 -9.39 -18.31
CA ILE A 211 2.03 -8.54 -17.38
C ILE A 211 0.62 -8.31 -17.91
N LYS A 212 0.49 -8.01 -19.20
CA LYS A 212 -0.81 -7.83 -19.86
C LYS A 212 -1.66 -9.09 -19.76
N LEU A 213 -1.05 -10.26 -19.97
CA LEU A 213 -1.72 -11.54 -19.83
C LEU A 213 -2.15 -11.79 -18.38
N LEU A 214 -1.30 -11.48 -17.40
CA LEU A 214 -1.64 -11.62 -15.98
C LEU A 214 -2.84 -10.74 -15.59
N GLU A 215 -2.84 -9.46 -15.97
CA GLU A 215 -3.93 -8.50 -15.72
C GLU A 215 -5.22 -8.98 -16.40
N LYS A 216 -5.14 -9.40 -17.66
CA LYS A 216 -6.27 -9.96 -18.40
C LYS A 216 -6.85 -11.21 -17.74
N GLN A 217 -6.01 -12.17 -17.34
CA GLN A 217 -6.45 -13.40 -16.67
C GLN A 217 -7.13 -13.10 -15.33
N ALA A 218 -6.67 -12.06 -14.63
CA ALA A 218 -7.27 -11.62 -13.38
C ALA A 218 -8.68 -11.07 -13.59
N GLU A 219 -8.87 -10.21 -14.61
CA GLU A 219 -10.16 -9.62 -14.97
C GLU A 219 -11.14 -10.67 -15.51
N ASP A 220 -10.73 -11.43 -16.53
CA ASP A 220 -11.58 -12.41 -17.23
C ASP A 220 -12.15 -13.49 -16.29
N HIS A 221 -11.38 -13.84 -15.25
CA HIS A 221 -11.73 -14.90 -14.31
C HIS A 221 -12.06 -14.40 -12.91
N ASN A 222 -12.31 -13.10 -12.70
CA ASN A 222 -12.72 -12.48 -11.44
C ASN A 222 -11.77 -12.76 -10.26
N PHE A 223 -10.46 -12.72 -10.48
CA PHE A 223 -9.53 -12.69 -9.35
C PHE A 223 -9.72 -11.39 -8.55
N HIS A 224 -9.50 -11.44 -7.24
CA HIS A 224 -9.71 -10.25 -6.41
C HIS A 224 -8.70 -9.14 -6.69
N ALA A 225 -7.48 -9.53 -7.07
CA ALA A 225 -6.45 -8.64 -7.59
C ALA A 225 -5.37 -9.47 -8.29
N SER A 226 -4.62 -8.83 -9.19
CA SER A 226 -3.32 -9.29 -9.67
C SER A 226 -2.22 -8.41 -9.07
N VAL A 227 -1.12 -9.04 -8.65
CA VAL A 227 0.06 -8.33 -8.15
C VAL A 227 1.33 -8.97 -8.69
N MET A 228 2.33 -8.13 -8.95
CA MET A 228 3.67 -8.57 -9.34
C MET A 228 4.58 -8.52 -8.13
N VAL A 229 5.37 -9.56 -7.93
CA VAL A 229 6.28 -9.67 -6.80
C VAL A 229 7.62 -10.25 -7.22
N SER A 230 8.65 -9.95 -6.43
CA SER A 230 9.88 -10.73 -6.43
C SER A 230 10.09 -11.35 -5.06
N ALA A 231 10.09 -12.68 -4.99
CA ALA A 231 10.53 -13.37 -3.78
C ALA A 231 12.06 -13.23 -3.55
N ARG A 232 12.81 -12.95 -4.62
CA ARG A 232 14.26 -12.81 -4.61
C ARG A 232 14.66 -11.44 -4.06
N ASP A 233 14.08 -10.38 -4.60
CA ASP A 233 14.39 -9.03 -4.18
C ASP A 233 13.67 -8.72 -2.86
N GLY A 234 14.41 -8.21 -1.88
CA GLY A 234 13.85 -7.80 -0.59
C GLY A 234 13.08 -6.48 -0.67
N ASP A 235 12.41 -6.21 -1.80
CA ASP A 235 11.76 -4.94 -2.15
C ASP A 235 10.49 -4.65 -1.33
N GLY A 236 9.98 -5.67 -0.62
CA GLY A 236 8.76 -5.58 0.18
C GLY A 236 7.49 -5.92 -0.59
N SER A 237 7.57 -6.21 -1.89
CA SER A 237 6.42 -6.53 -2.76
C SER A 237 5.59 -7.70 -2.21
N VAL A 238 6.24 -8.81 -1.85
CA VAL A 238 5.60 -9.98 -1.23
C VAL A 238 4.88 -9.63 0.06
N ARG A 239 5.49 -8.76 0.89
CA ARG A 239 4.89 -8.34 2.16
C ARG A 239 3.64 -7.51 1.94
N GLU A 240 3.69 -6.58 1.00
CA GLU A 240 2.56 -5.72 0.65
C GLU A 240 1.39 -6.53 0.08
N ALA A 241 1.66 -7.42 -0.87
CA ALA A 241 0.67 -8.34 -1.45
C ALA A 241 -0.06 -9.17 -0.37
N MET A 242 0.70 -9.83 0.50
CA MET A 242 0.15 -10.64 1.60
C MET A 242 -0.63 -9.78 2.62
N GLN A 243 -0.14 -8.59 2.96
CA GLN A 243 -0.83 -7.70 3.89
C GLN A 243 -2.15 -7.17 3.32
N ASN A 244 -2.20 -6.88 2.01
CA ASN A 244 -3.41 -6.43 1.35
C ASN A 244 -4.46 -7.53 1.30
N LEU A 245 -4.08 -8.77 0.97
CA LEU A 245 -4.98 -9.92 1.03
C LEU A 245 -5.53 -10.13 2.43
N VAL A 246 -4.67 -10.15 3.45
CA VAL A 246 -5.12 -10.35 4.83
C VAL A 246 -6.04 -9.22 5.28
N ARG A 247 -5.72 -7.97 4.95
CA ARG A 247 -6.58 -6.82 5.27
C ARG A 247 -7.96 -7.01 4.67
N HIS A 248 -8.03 -7.37 3.39
CA HIS A 248 -9.29 -7.61 2.68
C HIS A 248 -10.12 -8.72 3.35
N VAL A 249 -9.49 -9.85 3.70
CA VAL A 249 -10.16 -10.97 4.39
C VAL A 249 -10.71 -10.53 5.76
N LEU A 250 -9.92 -9.79 6.54
CA LEU A 250 -10.35 -9.28 7.84
C LEU A 250 -11.50 -8.27 7.71
N GLU A 251 -11.41 -7.34 6.77
CA GLU A 251 -12.47 -6.35 6.52
C GLU A 251 -13.80 -7.04 6.14
N ASN A 252 -13.76 -8.04 5.27
CA ASN A 252 -14.97 -8.77 4.87
C ASN A 252 -15.54 -9.63 6.00
N LYS A 253 -14.69 -10.36 6.75
CA LYS A 253 -15.14 -11.20 7.87
C LYS A 253 -15.69 -10.41 9.05
N TYR A 254 -15.12 -9.25 9.35
CA TYR A 254 -15.45 -8.47 10.55
C TYR A 254 -16.41 -7.30 10.28
N SER A 255 -16.55 -6.80 9.05
CA SER A 255 -17.61 -5.84 8.69
C SER A 255 -19.02 -6.43 8.88
N MET A 256 -19.20 -7.74 8.64
CA MET A 256 -20.47 -8.44 8.83
C MET A 256 -20.88 -8.60 10.31
N LYS A 257 -19.92 -8.62 11.25
CA LYS A 257 -20.24 -8.70 12.70
C LYS A 257 -20.70 -7.36 13.29
N LYS A 258 -20.27 -6.22 12.72
CA LYS A 258 -20.72 -4.88 13.14
C LYS A 258 -22.20 -4.61 12.87
N TYR A 259 -22.81 -5.32 11.92
CA TYR A 259 -24.25 -5.21 11.63
C TYR A 259 -25.13 -6.09 12.53
N ARG A 260 -24.56 -7.03 13.29
CA ARG A 260 -25.30 -7.89 14.22
C ARG A 260 -25.31 -7.37 15.66
N ASN A 261 -24.33 -6.56 16.04
CA ASN A 261 -24.21 -5.96 17.37
C ASN A 261 -24.34 -4.43 17.31
N LYS A 262 -25.49 -3.91 16.85
CA LYS A 262 -25.90 -2.53 17.16
C LYS A 262 -26.73 -2.56 18.44
N GLY A 263 -26.02 -2.57 19.55
CA GLY A 263 -26.58 -2.54 20.90
C GLY A 263 -25.47 -2.40 21.92
N ASP A 264 -24.57 -1.44 21.74
CA ASP A 264 -24.07 -0.62 22.85
C ASP A 264 -23.07 0.44 22.36
N SER A 265 -23.34 1.67 22.74
CA SER A 265 -22.47 2.82 22.52
C SER A 265 -21.49 2.94 23.68
N LYS A 266 -20.17 3.00 23.41
CA LYS A 266 -19.24 3.98 24.03
C LYS A 266 -17.79 3.84 23.53
N LYS A 267 -17.31 4.97 22.98
CA LYS A 267 -15.94 5.49 22.89
C LYS A 267 -14.78 4.50 23.10
N HIS A 268 -14.15 4.08 21.99
CA HIS A 268 -12.70 3.87 21.94
C HIS A 268 -12.13 4.77 20.84
N LYS A 269 -11.46 5.86 21.28
CA LYS A 269 -10.75 6.80 20.42
C LYS A 269 -9.33 6.25 20.25
N GLU A 270 -9.15 5.32 19.31
CA GLU A 270 -7.86 4.75 18.95
C GLU A 270 -7.44 5.25 17.58
N LYS A 271 -6.17 5.67 17.45
CA LYS A 271 -5.59 6.38 16.31
C LYS A 271 -5.79 5.61 14.99
N ARG A 272 -6.88 5.90 14.28
CA ARG A 272 -6.97 5.72 12.83
C ARG A 272 -5.80 6.49 12.21
N LYS A 273 -5.00 5.83 11.37
CA LYS A 273 -4.37 6.57 10.25
C LYS A 273 -5.55 7.24 9.55
N LYS A 274 -5.66 8.57 9.67
CA LYS A 274 -6.80 9.31 9.12
C LYS A 274 -6.83 9.03 7.62
N GLU A 275 -7.75 8.18 7.19
CA GLU A 275 -8.33 8.38 5.86
C GLU A 275 -8.81 9.82 5.83
N ILE A 276 -8.53 10.52 4.74
CA ILE A 276 -8.84 11.94 4.61
C ILE A 276 -10.37 12.08 4.61
N GLU A 277 -10.95 12.27 5.81
CA GLU A 277 -12.37 12.50 6.01
C GLU A 277 -12.74 13.77 5.26
N GLY A 278 -13.59 13.63 4.23
CA GLY A 278 -14.13 14.77 3.51
C GLY A 278 -14.98 15.65 4.42
N LEU A 279 -15.13 16.92 4.05
CA LEU A 279 -16.08 17.84 4.63
C LEU A 279 -17.49 17.24 4.51
N ASP A 280 -18.24 17.33 5.60
CA ASP A 280 -19.56 16.70 5.76
C ASP A 280 -20.61 17.46 4.94
N LYS A 281 -21.59 16.75 4.36
CA LYS A 281 -22.68 17.39 3.62
C LYS A 281 -23.67 18.04 4.57
N THR A 282 -24.06 19.26 4.26
CA THR A 282 -25.06 20.05 4.97
C THR A 282 -26.49 19.76 4.51
N GLY A 283 -26.66 19.17 3.31
CA GLY A 283 -27.98 18.93 2.69
C GLY A 283 -28.50 20.13 1.90
N ILE A 284 -27.81 21.28 1.95
CA ILE A 284 -28.13 22.46 1.16
C ILE A 284 -27.19 22.49 -0.06
N LYS A 285 -27.77 22.43 -1.27
CA LYS A 285 -27.02 22.30 -2.53
C LYS A 285 -25.95 23.38 -2.72
N SER A 286 -26.23 24.62 -2.28
CA SER A 286 -25.31 25.75 -2.40
C SER A 286 -24.04 25.54 -1.55
N PHE A 287 -24.21 25.24 -0.25
CA PHE A 287 -23.09 24.93 0.65
C PHE A 287 -22.35 23.65 0.27
N ASP A 288 -23.08 22.59 -0.12
CA ASP A 288 -22.47 21.31 -0.49
C ASP A 288 -21.57 21.43 -1.73
N THR A 289 -21.92 22.32 -2.68
CA THR A 289 -21.08 22.58 -3.87
C THR A 289 -19.74 23.17 -3.48
N GLU A 290 -19.73 24.15 -2.56
CA GLU A 290 -18.50 24.77 -2.08
C GLU A 290 -17.65 23.79 -1.26
N PHE A 291 -18.26 23.00 -0.37
CA PHE A 291 -17.54 21.99 0.42
C PHE A 291 -16.96 20.86 -0.44
N ILE A 292 -17.64 20.43 -1.51
CA ILE A 292 -17.10 19.43 -2.45
C ILE A 292 -15.89 19.99 -3.22
N SER A 293 -15.96 21.25 -3.65
CA SER A 293 -14.82 21.91 -4.29
C SER A 293 -13.63 22.06 -3.32
N ALA A 294 -13.89 22.45 -2.07
CA ALA A 294 -12.87 22.60 -1.02
C ALA A 294 -12.20 21.26 -0.64
N ASN A 295 -12.95 20.16 -0.66
CA ASN A 295 -12.45 18.80 -0.39
C ASN A 295 -11.28 18.42 -1.30
N THR A 296 -11.28 18.88 -2.55
CA THR A 296 -10.18 18.60 -3.49
C THR A 296 -8.88 19.26 -3.04
N SER A 297 -8.95 20.51 -2.58
CA SER A 297 -7.81 21.28 -2.10
C SER A 297 -7.27 20.71 -0.79
N VAL A 298 -8.14 20.39 0.17
CA VAL A 298 -7.77 19.78 1.47
C VAL A 298 -7.07 18.44 1.29
N LYS A 299 -7.59 17.57 0.39
CA LYS A 299 -6.96 16.30 0.04
C LYS A 299 -5.56 16.50 -0.53
N LYS A 300 -5.41 17.38 -1.53
CA LYS A 300 -4.13 17.65 -2.17
C LYS A 300 -3.08 18.18 -1.17
N ILE A 301 -3.44 19.09 -0.28
CA ILE A 301 -2.52 19.60 0.77
C ILE A 301 -2.04 18.46 1.68
N THR A 302 -2.96 17.60 2.11
CA THR A 302 -2.63 16.47 2.99
C THR A 302 -1.71 15.47 2.28
N THR A 303 -2.02 15.12 1.03
CA THR A 303 -1.22 14.19 0.23
C THR A 303 0.18 14.74 -0.06
N LEU A 304 0.31 16.02 -0.42
CA LEU A 304 1.63 16.64 -0.65
C LEU A 304 2.52 16.60 0.60
N ARG A 305 1.93 16.83 1.78
CA ARG A 305 2.66 16.73 3.05
C ARG A 305 3.14 15.31 3.34
N GLU A 306 2.31 14.31 3.07
CA GLU A 306 2.69 12.90 3.22
C GLU A 306 3.81 12.52 2.26
N PHE A 307 3.73 12.94 1.00
CA PHE A 307 4.79 12.73 0.02
C PHE A 307 6.10 13.40 0.41
N TYR A 308 6.05 14.60 0.99
CA TYR A 308 7.25 15.30 1.49
C TYR A 308 7.92 14.51 2.62
N ASN A 309 7.15 14.05 3.61
CA ASN A 309 7.70 13.25 4.70
C ASN A 309 8.28 11.93 4.19
N LYS A 310 7.60 11.27 3.25
CA LYS A 310 8.06 10.01 2.66
C LYS A 310 9.34 10.19 1.84
N SER A 311 9.43 11.24 1.03
CA SER A 311 10.63 11.51 0.23
C SER A 311 11.83 11.90 1.09
N LEU A 312 11.61 12.63 2.19
CA LEU A 312 12.63 12.95 3.17
C LEU A 312 13.18 11.68 3.84
N THR A 313 12.30 10.78 4.29
CA THR A 313 12.69 9.51 4.91
C THR A 313 13.49 8.64 3.94
N LYS A 314 13.01 8.47 2.71
CA LYS A 314 13.73 7.71 1.67
C LYS A 314 15.11 8.26 1.37
N PHE A 315 15.25 9.59 1.31
CA PHE A 315 16.54 10.21 1.09
C PHE A 315 17.51 9.94 2.25
N LYS A 316 17.04 10.02 3.50
CA LYS A 316 17.85 9.68 4.70
C LYS A 316 18.26 8.22 4.72
N GLU A 317 17.33 7.31 4.47
CA GLU A 317 17.58 5.86 4.38
C GLU A 317 18.59 5.55 3.26
N GLY A 318 18.46 6.19 2.10
CA GLY A 318 19.43 6.07 1.01
C GLY A 318 20.84 6.50 1.43
N CYS A 319 20.96 7.61 2.16
CA CYS A 319 22.25 8.09 2.65
C CYS A 319 22.89 7.11 3.66
N GLN A 320 22.07 6.47 4.50
CA GLN A 320 22.52 5.43 5.44
C GLN A 320 22.96 4.16 4.72
N LEU A 321 22.17 3.66 3.76
CA LEU A 321 22.50 2.46 2.97
C LEU A 321 23.78 2.65 2.13
N ALA A 322 24.04 3.87 1.69
CA ALA A 322 25.27 4.22 0.99
C ALA A 322 26.50 4.32 1.92
N GLN A 323 26.34 4.16 3.24
CA GLN A 323 27.35 4.36 4.28
C GLN A 323 27.98 5.75 4.24
N ILE A 324 27.20 6.75 3.81
CA ILE A 324 27.66 8.14 3.75
C ILE A 324 27.53 8.80 5.13
N VAL A 325 26.57 8.36 5.94
CA VAL A 325 26.35 8.86 7.29
C VAL A 325 26.30 7.72 8.30
N GLU A 326 26.90 7.93 9.48
CA GLU A 326 27.14 6.88 10.49
C GLU A 326 25.99 6.69 11.50
N LYS A 327 25.10 7.67 11.69
CA LYS A 327 24.02 7.63 12.68
C LYS A 327 22.64 7.44 12.04
N GLU A 328 21.63 7.00 12.80
CA GLU A 328 20.25 6.80 12.31
C GLU A 328 19.41 8.10 12.28
N GLU A 329 19.76 9.10 13.11
CA GLU A 329 19.02 10.36 13.25
C GLU A 329 19.74 11.55 12.61
N ASN A 330 19.99 11.49 11.31
CA ASN A 330 20.66 12.60 10.64
C ASN A 330 19.68 13.67 10.17
N SER A 331 20.06 14.93 10.36
CA SER A 331 19.37 16.05 9.74
C SER A 331 19.61 16.04 8.23
N LEU A 332 18.76 16.73 7.48
CA LEU A 332 18.96 16.88 6.03
C LEU A 332 20.30 17.56 5.71
N GLU A 333 20.74 18.47 6.60
CA GLU A 333 22.02 19.18 6.52
C GLU A 333 23.20 18.21 6.63
N ASP A 334 23.14 17.28 7.59
CA ASP A 334 24.18 16.28 7.80
C ASP A 334 24.30 15.34 6.60
N CYS A 335 23.17 14.91 6.02
CA CYS A 335 23.17 14.08 4.81
C CYS A 335 23.81 14.82 3.61
N VAL A 336 23.52 16.11 3.45
CA VAL A 336 24.06 16.93 2.36
C VAL A 336 25.55 17.25 2.58
N ALA A 337 25.97 17.53 3.81
CA ALA A 337 27.37 17.73 4.17
C ALA A 337 28.20 16.45 3.98
N ALA A 338 27.64 15.31 4.35
CA ALA A 338 28.27 14.00 4.15
C ALA A 338 28.37 13.63 2.66
N LEU A 339 27.38 13.99 1.84
CA LEU A 339 27.49 13.90 0.38
C LEU A 339 28.64 14.76 -0.17
N LYS A 340 28.81 16.00 0.32
CA LYS A 340 29.92 16.88 -0.07
C LYS A 340 31.29 16.27 0.26
N LYS A 341 31.44 15.63 1.42
CA LYS A 341 32.69 14.97 1.86
C LYS A 341 33.07 13.76 1.01
N ASN A 342 32.09 13.03 0.48
CA ASN A 342 32.31 11.76 -0.22
C ASN A 342 32.45 11.89 -1.75
N ILE A 343 32.39 13.09 -2.32
CA ILE A 343 32.40 13.32 -3.77
C ILE A 343 33.77 13.10 -4.47
N GLY A 344 34.83 12.83 -3.69
CA GLY A 344 36.17 12.49 -4.19
C GLY A 344 37.04 13.72 -4.47
N GLU A 345 38.37 13.55 -4.41
CA GLU A 345 39.32 14.63 -4.70
C GLU A 345 39.20 15.08 -6.17
N GLY A 346 38.96 16.37 -6.40
CA GLY A 346 38.86 16.98 -7.75
C GLY A 346 37.45 17.47 -8.15
N ALA A 347 36.39 17.05 -7.46
CA ALA A 347 35.01 17.44 -7.77
C ALA A 347 34.36 18.25 -6.64
N LYS A 348 33.56 19.26 -7.01
CA LYS A 348 32.82 20.12 -6.09
C LYS A 348 31.33 19.98 -6.30
N LEU A 349 30.58 19.77 -5.22
CA LEU A 349 29.13 19.84 -5.25
C LEU A 349 28.70 21.30 -5.24
N LYS A 350 28.02 21.74 -6.30
CA LYS A 350 27.48 23.08 -6.47
C LYS A 350 25.95 23.04 -6.43
N VAL A 351 25.36 24.05 -5.81
CA VAL A 351 23.93 24.31 -5.92
C VAL A 351 23.73 25.24 -7.12
N LYS A 352 23.12 24.74 -8.19
CA LYS A 352 22.65 25.60 -9.28
C LYS A 352 21.22 26.02 -8.94
N LYS A 353 20.95 27.34 -8.94
CA LYS A 353 19.59 27.87 -8.93
C LYS A 353 19.03 27.68 -10.33
N ASP A 354 17.93 26.96 -10.43
CA ASP A 354 17.18 26.78 -11.67
C ASP A 354 15.75 27.26 -11.38
N GLU A 355 15.40 28.44 -11.91
CA GLU A 355 14.07 29.08 -11.82
C GLU A 355 13.36 28.90 -10.45
N ASP A 356 14.07 29.24 -9.37
CA ASP A 356 13.66 29.18 -7.94
C ASP A 356 14.01 27.91 -7.14
N PHE A 357 14.54 26.85 -7.75
CA PHE A 357 14.90 25.61 -7.04
C PHE A 357 16.40 25.27 -7.02
N CYS A 358 16.85 24.60 -5.96
CA CYS A 358 18.24 24.17 -5.73
C CYS A 358 18.51 22.81 -6.35
N LYS A 359 19.16 22.77 -7.51
CA LYS A 359 19.71 21.53 -8.06
C LYS A 359 21.13 21.30 -7.53
N LEU A 360 21.34 20.19 -6.83
CA LEU A 360 22.66 19.64 -6.52
C LEU A 360 23.33 19.11 -7.79
N LYS A 361 24.38 19.79 -8.27
CA LYS A 361 25.19 19.36 -9.43
C LYS A 361 26.64 19.16 -8.99
N VAL A 362 27.24 18.05 -9.38
CA VAL A 362 28.68 17.85 -9.21
C VAL A 362 29.39 18.53 -10.39
N SER A 363 30.31 19.45 -10.10
CA SER A 363 31.20 20.05 -11.10
C SER A 363 32.63 19.60 -10.84
N SER A 364 33.27 18.98 -11.83
CA SER A 364 34.71 18.67 -11.82
C SER A 364 35.44 19.57 -12.82
N LYS A 365 36.77 19.67 -12.70
CA LYS A 365 37.62 20.27 -13.73
C LYS A 365 37.84 19.33 -14.92
N ASP A 366 37.63 18.03 -14.74
CA ASP A 366 37.66 17.03 -15.81
C ASP A 366 36.25 16.82 -16.37
N GLU A 367 36.08 16.99 -17.69
CA GLU A 367 34.80 16.78 -18.38
C GLU A 367 34.34 15.30 -18.32
N ASP A 368 35.28 14.36 -18.21
CA ASP A 368 35.00 12.92 -18.08
C ASP A 368 34.76 12.43 -16.65
N PHE A 369 34.79 13.33 -15.66
CA PHE A 369 34.63 12.92 -14.26
C PHE A 369 33.23 12.37 -13.97
N LYS A 370 33.18 11.10 -13.60
CA LYS A 370 31.95 10.39 -13.24
C LYS A 370 31.90 10.14 -11.73
N PRO A 371 30.97 10.78 -10.98
CA PRO A 371 30.83 10.51 -9.55
C PRO A 371 30.55 9.04 -9.28
N ALA A 372 30.96 8.55 -8.11
CA ALA A 372 30.72 7.16 -7.70
C ALA A 372 29.24 6.78 -7.86
N LYS A 373 28.97 5.52 -8.28
CA LYS A 373 27.62 5.00 -8.56
C LYS A 373 26.64 5.27 -7.40
N LYS A 374 27.11 5.11 -6.16
CA LYS A 374 26.33 5.38 -4.93
C LYS A 374 25.86 6.85 -4.84
N ILE A 375 26.74 7.79 -5.15
CA ILE A 375 26.44 9.24 -5.10
C ILE A 375 25.48 9.64 -6.21
N ARG A 376 25.61 9.04 -7.39
CA ARG A 376 24.68 9.27 -8.52
C ARG A 376 23.27 8.83 -8.19
N ILE A 377 23.11 7.65 -7.57
CA ILE A 377 21.82 7.13 -7.14
C ILE A 377 21.18 8.09 -6.12
N LEU A 378 21.95 8.58 -5.14
CA LEU A 378 21.43 9.51 -4.13
C LEU A 378 21.07 10.88 -4.67
N LEU A 379 21.89 11.41 -5.58
CA LEU A 379 21.55 12.65 -6.29
C LEU A 379 20.28 12.46 -7.11
N ASN A 380 20.10 11.30 -7.76
CA ASN A 380 18.89 11.01 -8.50
C ASN A 380 17.66 10.98 -7.56
N ILE A 381 17.72 10.24 -6.45
CA ILE A 381 16.63 10.20 -5.45
C ILE A 381 16.30 11.60 -4.92
N PHE A 382 17.33 12.41 -4.63
CA PHE A 382 17.13 13.79 -4.20
C PHE A 382 16.39 14.61 -5.26
N HIS A 383 16.77 14.49 -6.55
CA HIS A 383 16.17 15.27 -7.64
C HIS A 383 14.78 14.79 -8.05
N THR A 384 14.56 13.48 -8.12
CA THR A 384 13.31 12.90 -8.60
C THR A 384 12.22 12.91 -7.53
N GLU A 385 12.57 12.62 -6.28
CA GLU A 385 11.59 12.47 -5.21
C GLU A 385 11.52 13.71 -4.31
N TYR A 386 12.62 14.11 -3.67
CA TYR A 386 12.60 15.18 -2.68
C TYR A 386 12.38 16.56 -3.32
N ALA A 387 13.18 16.87 -4.35
CA ALA A 387 13.15 18.15 -5.04
C ALA A 387 11.86 18.38 -5.82
N SER A 388 11.35 17.34 -6.47
CA SER A 388 10.07 17.39 -7.19
C SER A 388 8.91 17.76 -6.25
N VAL A 389 8.82 17.10 -5.10
CA VAL A 389 7.76 17.38 -4.11
C VAL A 389 7.91 18.76 -3.50
N CYS A 390 9.13 19.22 -3.21
CA CYS A 390 9.37 20.57 -2.71
C CYS A 390 8.88 21.65 -3.71
N LYS A 391 9.07 21.44 -5.02
CA LYS A 391 8.55 22.33 -6.06
C LYS A 391 7.02 22.37 -6.08
N SER A 392 6.38 21.20 -6.02
CA SER A 392 4.92 21.10 -5.97
C SER A 392 4.36 21.81 -4.74
N ILE A 393 5.00 21.70 -3.57
CA ILE A 393 4.58 22.40 -2.35
C ILE A 393 4.70 23.93 -2.53
N GLN A 394 5.83 24.43 -3.01
CA GLN A 394 6.04 25.87 -3.19
C GLN A 394 5.09 26.49 -4.22
N LYS A 395 4.72 25.75 -5.26
CA LYS A 395 3.81 26.23 -6.30
C LYS A 395 2.33 26.08 -5.91
N ASP A 396 1.94 24.89 -5.46
CA ASP A 396 0.54 24.51 -5.37
C ASP A 396 -0.09 24.86 -4.01
N CYS A 397 0.68 24.84 -2.90
CA CYS A 397 0.15 25.16 -1.57
C CYS A 397 -0.33 26.62 -1.44
N PRO A 398 0.40 27.65 -1.92
CA PRO A 398 -0.09 29.03 -1.87
C PRO A 398 -1.34 29.29 -2.71
N LEU A 399 -1.46 28.61 -3.87
CA LEU A 399 -2.65 28.69 -4.72
C LEU A 399 -3.87 28.05 -4.04
N MET A 400 -3.67 26.91 -3.38
CA MET A 400 -4.72 26.23 -2.63
C MET A 400 -5.14 26.99 -1.37
N ASP A 401 -4.20 27.62 -0.65
CA ASP A 401 -4.49 28.49 0.49
C ASP A 401 -5.41 29.65 0.08
N LYS A 402 -5.05 30.39 -0.97
CA LYS A 402 -5.90 31.47 -1.52
C LYS A 402 -7.29 30.97 -1.92
N LYS A 403 -7.35 29.81 -2.59
CA LYS A 403 -8.62 29.22 -3.02
C LYS A 403 -9.50 28.86 -1.82
N LEU A 404 -8.94 28.22 -0.79
CA LEU A 404 -9.68 27.85 0.42
C LEU A 404 -10.16 29.06 1.22
N GLN A 405 -9.37 30.14 1.27
CA GLN A 405 -9.79 31.40 1.90
C GLN A 405 -10.98 32.04 1.16
N GLN A 406 -10.93 32.12 -0.16
CA GLN A 406 -12.05 32.61 -0.97
C GLN A 406 -13.33 31.80 -0.76
N GLN A 407 -13.20 30.49 -0.60
CA GLN A 407 -14.34 29.62 -0.31
C GLN A 407 -14.87 29.80 1.12
N ASP A 408 -14.00 30.00 2.12
CA ASP A 408 -14.42 30.32 3.49
C ASP A 408 -15.18 31.66 3.56
N GLU A 409 -14.70 32.68 2.84
CA GLU A 409 -15.35 33.99 2.70
C GLU A 409 -16.70 33.89 1.98
N ALA A 410 -16.78 33.07 0.92
CA ALA A 410 -18.04 32.82 0.20
C ALA A 410 -19.06 32.11 1.10
N ILE A 411 -18.63 31.11 1.89
CA ILE A 411 -19.49 30.40 2.84
C ILE A 411 -19.97 31.37 3.94
N GLU A 412 -19.10 32.24 4.44
CA GLU A 412 -19.50 33.25 5.42
C GLU A 412 -20.52 34.25 4.88
N THR A 413 -20.37 34.66 3.61
CA THR A 413 -21.32 35.55 2.93
C THR A 413 -22.67 34.85 2.74
N MET A 414 -22.68 33.59 2.30
CA MET A 414 -23.91 32.78 2.18
C MET A 414 -24.62 32.57 3.51
N CYS A 415 -23.87 32.42 4.61
CA CYS A 415 -24.43 32.35 5.96
C CYS A 415 -25.06 33.67 6.43
N LYS A 416 -24.63 34.83 5.91
CA LYS A 416 -25.18 36.14 6.26
C LYS A 416 -26.39 36.52 5.39
N GLU A 417 -26.36 36.18 4.11
CA GLU A 417 -27.35 36.65 3.12
C GLU A 417 -28.53 35.68 2.93
N CYS A 418 -28.32 34.37 3.04
CA CYS A 418 -29.34 33.37 2.65
C CYS A 418 -29.82 32.49 3.80
N TRP A 419 -29.28 32.65 5.01
CA TRP A 419 -29.58 31.73 6.12
C TRP A 419 -31.03 31.80 6.59
N GLU A 420 -31.66 32.97 6.55
CA GLU A 420 -33.08 33.15 6.93
C GLU A 420 -34.05 32.52 5.91
N GLU A 421 -33.73 32.59 4.62
CA GLU A 421 -34.54 31.99 3.54
C GLU A 421 -34.34 30.47 3.44
N VAL A 422 -33.14 29.97 3.71
CA VAL A 422 -32.78 28.54 3.65
C VAL A 422 -33.20 27.78 4.92
N ALA A 423 -33.35 28.46 6.05
CA ALA A 423 -33.89 27.86 7.29
C ALA A 423 -35.41 27.63 7.25
N THR A 424 -36.14 28.35 6.39
CA THR A 424 -37.61 28.38 6.41
C THR A 424 -38.28 27.43 5.41
N VAL A 425 -37.61 26.99 4.35
CA VAL A 425 -38.25 26.14 3.32
C VAL A 425 -37.35 24.99 2.87
N GLU A 426 -37.74 23.77 3.26
CA GLU A 426 -37.41 22.56 2.51
C GLU A 426 -38.73 21.87 2.16
N GLN A 427 -39.08 21.83 0.87
CA GLN A 427 -40.33 21.24 0.37
C GLN A 427 -41.63 21.82 0.99
N GLY A 428 -41.65 23.11 1.36
CA GLY A 428 -42.87 23.78 1.81
C GLY A 428 -43.25 23.56 3.28
N GLN A 429 -42.37 22.98 4.11
CA GLN A 429 -42.54 22.92 5.57
C GLN A 429 -41.38 23.64 6.30
N PRO A 430 -41.64 24.30 7.44
CA PRO A 430 -40.61 24.91 8.26
C PRO A 430 -39.74 23.83 8.93
N ARG A 431 -38.40 23.96 8.83
CA ARG A 431 -37.44 23.05 9.46
C ARG A 431 -37.49 23.18 10.98
N SER A 432 -37.25 22.08 11.69
CA SER A 432 -37.23 22.09 13.15
C SER A 432 -36.00 22.84 13.70
N GLU A 433 -36.12 23.45 14.87
CA GLU A 433 -35.03 24.19 15.53
C GLU A 433 -33.79 23.28 15.78
N GLU A 434 -34.02 21.98 16.01
CA GLU A 434 -32.96 20.99 16.15
C GLU A 434 -32.19 20.71 14.86
N GLU A 435 -32.86 20.73 13.70
CA GLU A 435 -32.23 20.54 12.39
C GLU A 435 -31.38 21.74 12.00
N ILE A 436 -31.89 22.96 12.25
CA ILE A 436 -31.15 24.20 12.00
C ILE A 436 -29.85 24.20 12.80
N LYS A 437 -29.92 23.85 14.09
CA LYS A 437 -28.74 23.74 14.96
C LYS A 437 -27.73 22.71 14.46
N ARG A 438 -28.19 21.53 14.02
CA ARG A 438 -27.30 20.51 13.44
C ARG A 438 -26.58 20.99 12.18
N ILE A 439 -27.27 21.72 11.31
CA ILE A 439 -26.67 22.24 10.07
C ILE A 439 -25.64 23.32 10.39
N THR A 440 -25.93 24.23 11.33
CA THR A 440 -24.96 25.23 11.82
C THR A 440 -23.69 24.56 12.37
N ASP A 441 -23.86 23.55 13.23
CA ASP A 441 -22.74 22.80 13.82
C ASP A 441 -21.86 22.14 12.73
N ILE A 442 -22.47 21.62 11.65
CA ILE A 442 -21.75 21.02 10.52
C ILE A 442 -20.96 22.09 9.74
N ILE A 443 -21.57 23.24 9.48
CA ILE A 443 -20.91 24.35 8.76
C ILE A 443 -19.71 24.85 9.56
N GLU A 444 -19.88 25.14 10.85
CA GLU A 444 -18.79 25.61 11.71
C GLU A 444 -17.65 24.57 11.79
N THR A 445 -18.00 23.29 11.92
CA THR A 445 -17.02 22.20 11.92
C THR A 445 -16.24 22.13 10.60
N ASN A 446 -16.92 22.25 9.46
CA ASN A 446 -16.28 22.22 8.15
C ASN A 446 -15.39 23.46 7.90
N ARG A 447 -15.84 24.65 8.30
CA ARG A 447 -15.03 25.88 8.23
C ARG A 447 -13.76 25.76 9.08
N ALA A 448 -13.87 25.23 10.30
CA ALA A 448 -12.71 24.96 11.15
C ALA A 448 -11.72 23.96 10.50
N LYS A 449 -12.22 22.92 9.81
CA LYS A 449 -11.38 21.97 9.03
C LYS A 449 -10.68 22.67 7.86
N MET A 450 -11.37 23.56 7.15
CA MET A 450 -10.79 24.34 6.03
C MET A 450 -9.68 25.28 6.53
N GLN A 451 -9.93 26.03 7.60
CA GLN A 451 -8.94 26.92 8.20
C GLN A 451 -7.71 26.16 8.71
N HIS A 452 -7.91 24.98 9.31
CA HIS A 452 -6.81 24.09 9.69
C HIS A 452 -5.99 23.64 8.47
N ALA A 453 -6.63 23.29 7.36
CA ALA A 453 -5.92 22.92 6.13
C ALA A 453 -5.09 24.09 5.56
N CYS A 454 -5.58 25.32 5.64
CA CYS A 454 -4.82 26.52 5.27
C CYS A 454 -3.56 26.69 6.12
N LEU A 455 -3.69 26.53 7.45
CA LEU A 455 -2.55 26.58 8.37
C LEU A 455 -1.52 25.50 8.04
N GLU A 456 -1.96 24.28 7.73
CA GLU A 456 -1.06 23.20 7.33
C GLU A 456 -0.35 23.47 6.00
N ALA A 457 -1.03 24.07 5.02
CA ALA A 457 -0.42 24.47 3.75
C ALA A 457 0.69 25.51 3.96
N ARG A 458 0.42 26.54 4.78
CA ARG A 458 1.42 27.58 5.12
C ARG A 458 2.62 27.01 5.86
N ALA A 459 2.36 26.13 6.84
CA ALA A 459 3.41 25.45 7.57
C ALA A 459 4.30 24.59 6.65
N ALA A 460 3.69 23.87 5.68
CA ALA A 460 4.44 23.07 4.71
C ALA A 460 5.37 23.93 3.83
N VAL A 461 4.89 25.09 3.36
CA VAL A 461 5.72 26.04 2.60
C VAL A 461 6.88 26.55 3.44
N SER A 462 6.62 26.98 4.69
CA SER A 462 7.67 27.45 5.61
C SER A 462 8.75 26.39 5.86
N VAL A 463 8.34 25.13 6.08
CA VAL A 463 9.27 24.02 6.30
C VAL A 463 10.18 23.78 5.09
N VAL A 464 9.61 23.83 3.87
CA VAL A 464 10.38 23.67 2.64
C VAL A 464 11.35 24.84 2.44
N GLU A 465 10.90 26.08 2.70
CA GLU A 465 11.77 27.26 2.59
C GLU A 465 12.94 27.22 3.57
N ASP A 466 12.68 26.83 4.82
CA ASP A 466 13.72 26.73 5.84
C ASP A 466 14.70 25.60 5.51
N ALA A 467 14.20 24.43 5.06
CA ALA A 467 15.06 23.35 4.56
C ALA A 467 15.94 23.82 3.39
N MET A 468 15.40 24.62 2.47
CA MET A 468 16.14 25.14 1.32
C MET A 468 17.18 26.19 1.73
N LYS A 469 16.88 27.04 2.72
CA LYS A 469 17.85 27.98 3.32
C LYS A 469 19.00 27.22 3.97
N LYS A 470 18.67 26.19 4.77
CA LYS A 470 19.64 25.31 5.45
C LYS A 470 20.55 24.56 4.48
N ILE A 471 20.00 24.04 3.39
CA ILE A 471 20.80 23.45 2.31
C ILE A 471 21.75 24.52 1.73
N LYS A 472 21.24 25.71 1.37
CA LYS A 472 22.09 26.78 0.81
C LYS A 472 23.22 27.20 1.76
N THR A 473 22.96 27.32 3.07
CA THR A 473 24.00 27.66 4.06
C THR A 473 25.06 26.58 4.19
N ALA A 474 24.69 25.30 4.09
CA ALA A 474 25.65 24.18 4.08
C ALA A 474 26.59 24.17 2.85
N PHE A 475 26.28 24.96 1.82
CA PHE A 475 27.13 25.13 0.63
C PHE A 475 27.95 26.43 0.61
N LEU A 476 27.64 27.39 1.47
CA LEU A 476 28.38 28.66 1.59
C LEU A 476 29.60 28.56 2.50
N TRP A 477 29.62 27.58 3.40
CA TRP A 477 30.79 27.10 4.15
C TRP A 477 31.35 25.84 3.47
#